data_AF-A0AAJ0BQP7-F1
#
_entry.id   AF-A0AAJ0BQP7-F1
#
_cell.length_a   1.000
_cell.length_b   1.000
_cell.length_c   1.000
_cell.angle_alpha   90.00
_cell.angle_beta   90.00
_cell.angle_gamma   90.00
#
_symmetry.space_group_name_H-M   'P 1'
#
loop_
_entity.id
_entity.type
_entity.pdbx_description
1 polymer ?
#
loop_
_entity_poly.entity_id
_entity_poly.type
_entity_poly.pdbx_seq_one_letter_code
_entity_poly.pdbx_strand_id
1 'polypeptide(L)'
;MEHVRPGFIQESKSGSDPALVLCGEPDALLIHFTTWTQAGFYKTADFSPAVVRAGETSQWRSNPPGTMVFHHVQSMRQGPTTRNVFVVLGKDHGGNYWLTGILLAQAWAKTEEDINKM
;
A
#
# COMPACT_ATOMS: atom_id res chain seq x y z
N MET A 1 -38.25 10.88 -25.13
CA MET A 1 -38.64 10.48 -23.77
C MET A 1 -37.50 9.65 -23.22
N GLU A 2 -36.50 10.31 -22.64
CA GLU A 2 -35.33 9.64 -22.05
C GLU A 2 -35.70 9.07 -20.68
N HIS A 3 -35.47 7.78 -20.51
CA HIS A 3 -35.62 7.08 -19.24
C HIS A 3 -34.36 7.30 -18.41
N VAL A 4 -34.32 8.39 -17.64
CA VAL A 4 -33.29 8.61 -16.61
C VAL A 4 -33.57 7.62 -15.48
N ARG A 5 -32.70 6.61 -15.34
CA ARG A 5 -32.74 5.71 -14.19
C ARG A 5 -32.38 6.51 -12.93
N PRO A 6 -33.12 6.35 -11.82
CA PRO A 6 -32.72 6.99 -10.57
C PRO A 6 -31.40 6.37 -10.10
N GLY A 7 -30.36 7.19 -9.98
CA GLY A 7 -29.14 6.80 -9.29
C GLY A 7 -29.49 6.45 -7.85
N PHE A 8 -29.03 5.30 -7.38
CA PHE A 8 -29.15 4.90 -5.97
C PHE A 8 -28.21 5.78 -5.14
N ILE A 9 -28.72 6.89 -4.64
CA ILE A 9 -28.07 7.63 -3.55
C ILE A 9 -28.39 6.85 -2.28
N GLN A 10 -27.39 6.16 -1.73
CA GLN A 10 -27.50 5.58 -0.40
C GLN A 10 -27.55 6.72 0.62
N GLU A 11 -28.71 6.95 1.23
CA GLU A 11 -28.87 7.95 2.29
C GLU A 11 -27.92 7.62 3.45
N SER A 12 -27.01 8.53 3.75
CA SER A 12 -26.15 8.42 4.92
C SER A 12 -27.01 8.56 6.17
N LYS A 13 -27.15 7.49 6.96
CA LYS A 13 -27.73 7.58 8.31
C LYS A 13 -26.93 8.59 9.13
N SER A 14 -27.63 9.46 9.85
CA SER A 14 -27.06 10.40 10.81
C SER A 14 -26.09 9.66 11.75
N GLY A 15 -24.80 10.02 11.69
CA GLY A 15 -23.70 9.36 12.41
C GLY A 15 -22.74 8.53 11.55
N SER A 16 -23.01 8.34 10.25
CA SER A 16 -22.06 7.74 9.31
C SER A 16 -20.93 8.73 9.00
N ASP A 17 -19.68 8.27 9.05
CA ASP A 17 -18.53 9.05 8.60
C ASP A 17 -18.74 9.47 7.13
N PRO A 18 -18.78 10.77 6.81
CA PRO A 18 -18.97 11.25 5.45
C PRO A 18 -17.86 10.79 4.50
N ALA A 19 -16.70 10.35 5.00
CA ALA A 19 -15.62 9.76 4.21
C ALA A 19 -15.94 8.35 3.68
N LEU A 20 -17.06 7.74 4.09
CA LEU A 20 -17.47 6.39 3.66
C LEU A 20 -18.50 6.38 2.52
N VAL A 21 -18.89 7.55 2.00
CA VAL A 21 -19.78 7.61 0.83
C VAL A 21 -18.98 7.30 -0.42
N LEU A 22 -19.03 6.05 -0.87
CA LEU A 22 -18.48 5.62 -2.15
C LEU A 22 -19.52 5.85 -3.25
N CYS A 23 -19.19 6.69 -4.21
CA CYS A 23 -20.01 6.90 -5.40
C CYS A 23 -19.55 5.93 -6.50
N GLY A 24 -20.47 5.13 -7.02
CA GLY A 24 -20.18 4.17 -8.10
C GLY A 24 -21.38 3.28 -8.39
N GLU A 25 -21.22 2.42 -9.40
CA GLU A 25 -22.19 1.36 -9.66
C GLU A 25 -22.28 0.40 -8.45
N PRO A 26 -23.42 -0.26 -8.23
CA PRO A 26 -23.62 -1.15 -7.09
C PRO A 26 -22.61 -2.32 -7.00
N ASP A 27 -21.99 -2.68 -8.11
CA ASP A 27 -20.97 -3.73 -8.24
C ASP A 27 -19.53 -3.18 -8.39
N ALA A 28 -19.35 -1.86 -8.28
CA ALA A 28 -18.04 -1.25 -8.36
C ALA A 28 -17.16 -1.66 -7.16
N LEU A 29 -15.88 -1.93 -7.45
CA LEU A 29 -14.88 -2.25 -6.42
C LEU A 29 -13.98 -1.04 -6.16
N LEU A 30 -13.95 -0.55 -4.92
CA LEU A 30 -12.92 0.40 -4.51
C LEU A 30 -11.57 -0.30 -4.48
N ILE A 31 -10.63 0.19 -5.27
CA ILE A 31 -9.20 -0.17 -5.22
C ILE A 31 -8.43 1.12 -5.01
N HIS A 32 -7.55 1.15 -4.02
CA HIS A 32 -6.77 2.35 -3.70
C HIS A 32 -5.28 2.06 -3.68
N PHE A 33 -4.54 2.94 -4.35
CA PHE A 33 -3.09 2.92 -4.44
C PHE A 33 -2.53 4.16 -3.76
N THR A 34 -1.52 3.96 -2.92
CA THR A 34 -0.73 5.07 -2.39
C THR A 34 0.75 4.74 -2.52
N THR A 35 1.56 5.78 -2.75
CA THR A 35 3.00 5.64 -2.92
C THR A 35 3.73 6.58 -1.98
N TRP A 36 4.69 6.02 -1.25
CA TRP A 36 5.56 6.74 -0.33
C TRP A 36 6.96 6.94 -0.90
N THR A 37 7.11 6.77 -2.21
CA THR A 37 8.41 6.90 -2.89
C THR A 37 9.06 8.26 -2.63
N GLN A 38 8.27 9.34 -2.61
CA GLN A 38 8.76 10.69 -2.36
C GLN A 38 9.18 10.93 -0.90
N ALA A 39 8.62 10.19 0.06
CA ALA A 39 9.00 10.29 1.47
C ALA A 39 10.42 9.74 1.71
N GLY A 40 10.89 8.83 0.84
CA GLY A 40 12.27 8.36 0.87
C GLY A 40 12.67 7.62 2.15
N PHE A 41 11.72 6.96 2.83
CA PHE A 41 11.91 6.38 4.16
C PHE A 41 13.19 5.55 4.33
N TYR A 42 13.54 4.74 3.31
CA TYR A 42 14.76 3.92 3.31
C TYR A 42 16.06 4.74 3.43
N LYS A 43 16.07 5.98 2.94
CA LYS A 43 17.24 6.86 2.88
C LYS A 43 17.22 7.96 3.95
N THR A 44 16.04 8.37 4.39
CA THR A 44 15.88 9.47 5.36
C THR A 44 16.06 9.00 6.80
N ALA A 45 15.69 7.75 7.13
CA ALA A 45 15.88 7.20 8.47
C ALA A 45 17.35 6.80 8.68
N ASP A 46 18.05 7.54 9.53
CA ASP A 46 19.46 7.32 9.86
C ASP A 46 19.64 6.85 11.31
N PHE A 47 20.02 5.58 11.47
CA PHE A 47 20.39 4.98 12.75
C PHE A 47 21.90 4.71 12.86
N SER A 48 22.71 5.28 11.95
CA SER A 48 24.18 5.13 11.96
C SER A 48 24.83 5.47 13.31
N PRO A 49 24.38 6.50 14.07
CA PRO A 49 24.95 6.80 15.39
C PRO A 49 24.78 5.68 16.44
N ALA A 50 23.82 4.78 16.26
CA ALA A 50 23.57 3.65 17.16
C ALA A 50 24.36 2.38 16.78
N VAL A 51 25.13 2.42 15.68
CA VAL A 51 25.87 1.26 15.20
C VAL A 51 27.16 1.09 15.99
N VAL A 52 27.17 0.13 16.92
CA VAL A 52 28.39 -0.25 17.67
C VAL A 52 29.29 -1.18 16.85
N ARG A 53 28.70 -2.06 16.03
CA ARG A 53 29.40 -2.97 15.13
C ARG A 53 28.51 -3.26 13.93
N ALA A 54 29.08 -3.18 12.73
CA ALA A 54 28.36 -3.62 11.53
C ALA A 54 28.06 -5.13 11.60
N GLY A 55 26.86 -5.52 11.18
CA GLY A 55 26.45 -6.91 11.04
C GLY A 55 27.11 -7.54 9.81
N GLU A 56 26.29 -8.05 8.89
CA GLU A 56 26.79 -8.55 7.62
C GLU A 56 27.36 -7.41 6.75
N THR A 57 28.58 -7.61 6.25
CA THR A 57 29.31 -6.67 5.38
C THR A 57 29.60 -7.29 4.02
N SER A 58 28.70 -8.16 3.53
CA SER A 58 28.87 -8.79 2.22
C SER A 58 28.94 -7.72 1.12
N GLN A 59 29.72 -7.99 0.07
CA GLN A 59 29.87 -7.07 -1.07
C GLN A 59 28.54 -6.86 -1.83
N TRP A 60 27.59 -7.78 -1.64
CA TRP A 60 26.25 -7.72 -2.23
C TRP A 60 25.30 -6.78 -1.48
N ARG A 61 25.69 -6.29 -0.30
CA ARG A 61 24.85 -5.41 0.49
C ARG A 61 24.79 -4.02 -0.15
N SER A 62 23.60 -3.60 -0.54
CA SER A 62 23.35 -2.29 -1.14
C SER A 62 23.09 -1.19 -0.10
N ASN A 63 22.70 -1.55 1.12
CA ASN A 63 22.35 -0.56 2.15
C ASN A 63 23.50 -0.28 3.13
N PRO A 64 23.81 0.99 3.46
CA PRO A 64 24.84 1.31 4.45
C PRO A 64 24.51 0.78 5.87
N PRO A 65 25.51 0.54 6.75
CA PRO A 65 25.24 0.25 8.16
C PRO A 65 24.39 1.35 8.82
N GLY A 66 23.44 0.96 9.67
CA GLY A 66 22.56 1.92 10.34
C GLY A 66 21.41 2.48 9.49
N THR A 67 21.27 2.06 8.23
CA THR A 67 20.11 2.44 7.41
C THR A 67 19.04 1.38 7.41
N MET A 68 17.81 1.80 7.14
CA MET A 68 16.65 0.92 7.04
C MET A 68 16.82 -0.10 5.91
N VAL A 69 16.55 -1.37 6.23
CA VAL A 69 16.51 -2.49 5.26
C VAL A 69 15.08 -2.82 4.82
N PHE A 70 14.11 -2.55 5.70
CA PHE A 70 12.71 -2.88 5.50
C PHE A 70 11.86 -2.03 6.45
N HIS A 71 10.66 -1.69 6.02
CA HIS A 71 9.58 -1.27 6.91
C HIS A 71 8.27 -1.86 6.41
N HIS A 72 7.28 -1.91 7.29
CA HIS A 72 5.95 -2.39 6.97
C HIS A 72 4.91 -1.39 7.45
N VAL A 73 3.78 -1.35 6.76
CA VAL A 73 2.58 -0.61 7.17
C VAL A 73 1.42 -1.57 7.26
N GLN A 74 0.65 -1.43 8.33
CA GLN A 74 -0.58 -2.18 8.54
C GLN A 74 -1.67 -1.26 9.06
N SER A 75 -2.89 -1.42 8.54
CA SER A 75 -4.07 -0.76 9.09
C SER A 75 -4.39 -1.35 10.46
N MET A 76 -4.41 -0.49 11.49
CA MET A 76 -4.74 -0.89 12.86
C MET A 76 -6.22 -1.20 13.06
N ARG A 77 -7.09 -0.71 12.16
CA ARG A 77 -8.53 -0.95 12.16
C ARG A 77 -8.91 -1.59 10.83
N GLN A 78 -9.85 -2.53 10.90
CA GLN A 78 -10.44 -3.15 9.73
C GLN A 78 -11.69 -2.37 9.32
N GLY A 79 -11.91 -2.19 8.03
CA GLY A 79 -13.10 -1.56 7.48
C GLY A 79 -13.26 -1.84 5.99
N PRO A 80 -14.40 -1.47 5.39
CA PRO A 80 -14.62 -1.64 3.95
C PRO A 80 -13.54 -0.95 3.11
N THR A 81 -13.02 0.17 3.57
CA THR A 81 -11.96 0.95 2.91
C THR A 81 -10.55 0.41 3.14
N THR A 82 -10.35 -0.61 3.97
CA THR A 82 -9.00 -1.18 4.22
C THR A 82 -8.74 -2.46 3.42
N ARG A 83 -9.67 -2.84 2.54
CA ARG A 83 -9.51 -3.94 1.56
C ARG A 83 -9.14 -3.37 0.20
N ASN A 84 -8.54 -4.20 -0.66
CA ASN A 84 -8.11 -3.81 -2.00
C ASN A 84 -7.17 -2.60 -1.98
N VAL A 85 -6.30 -2.55 -0.97
CA VAL A 85 -5.26 -1.52 -0.85
C VAL A 85 -3.96 -2.03 -1.43
N PHE A 86 -3.24 -1.13 -2.09
CA PHE A 86 -1.83 -1.28 -2.38
C PHE A 86 -1.06 -0.07 -1.86
N VAL A 87 0.05 -0.32 -1.17
CA VAL A 87 0.98 0.70 -0.70
C VAL A 87 2.35 0.41 -1.29
N VAL A 88 2.84 1.33 -2.12
CA VAL A 88 4.25 1.36 -2.52
C VAL A 88 5.04 2.00 -1.39
N LEU A 89 5.78 1.19 -0.65
CA LEU A 89 6.56 1.59 0.52
C LEU A 89 7.76 2.47 0.15
N GLY A 90 8.16 2.45 -1.12
CA GLY A 90 9.22 3.27 -1.69
C GLY A 90 10.38 2.44 -2.23
N LYS A 91 11.49 3.13 -2.50
CA LYS A 91 12.67 2.58 -3.14
C LYS A 91 13.77 2.33 -2.11
N ASP A 92 14.29 1.11 -2.04
CA ASP A 92 15.41 0.78 -1.16
C ASP A 92 16.74 1.35 -1.67
N HIS A 93 17.84 1.04 -0.97
CA HIS A 93 19.19 1.47 -1.36
C HIS A 93 19.70 0.78 -2.64
N GLY A 94 19.22 -0.42 -2.96
CA GLY A 94 19.53 -1.13 -4.21
C GLY A 94 18.71 -0.64 -5.41
N GLY A 95 17.68 0.17 -5.16
CA GLY A 95 16.80 0.69 -6.18
C GLY A 95 15.55 -0.15 -6.42
N ASN A 96 15.27 -1.15 -5.60
CA ASN A 96 14.08 -1.98 -5.71
C ASN A 96 12.88 -1.28 -5.09
N TYR A 97 11.71 -1.49 -5.67
CA TYR A 97 10.44 -1.05 -5.10
C TYR A 97 9.87 -2.11 -4.17
N TRP A 98 9.45 -1.67 -2.99
CA TRP A 98 8.73 -2.50 -2.03
C TRP A 98 7.24 -2.15 -2.09
N LEU A 99 6.40 -3.19 -2.14
CA LEU A 99 4.95 -3.09 -2.18
C LEU A 99 4.35 -3.94 -1.07
N THR A 100 3.29 -3.45 -0.44
CA THR A 100 2.40 -4.26 0.41
C THR A 100 0.96 -4.05 -0.04
N GLY A 101 0.07 -5.01 0.22
CA GLY A 101 -1.33 -4.87 -0.11
C GLY A 101 -2.24 -5.81 0.68
N ILE A 102 -3.51 -5.44 0.79
CA ILE A 102 -4.55 -6.25 1.43
C ILE A 102 -5.53 -6.67 0.35
N LEU A 103 -5.32 -7.87 -0.20
CA LEU A 103 -6.18 -8.49 -1.20
C LEU A 103 -6.74 -9.81 -0.69
N LEU A 104 -7.77 -10.30 -1.36
CA LEU A 104 -8.17 -11.70 -1.25
C LEU A 104 -7.04 -12.61 -1.77
N ALA A 105 -6.89 -13.80 -1.17
CA ALA A 105 -5.86 -14.75 -1.57
C ALA A 105 -5.91 -15.11 -3.07
N GLN A 106 -7.11 -15.24 -3.63
CA GLN A 106 -7.30 -15.51 -5.06
C GLN A 106 -6.83 -14.35 -5.95
N ALA A 107 -7.04 -13.10 -5.50
CA ALA A 107 -6.54 -11.94 -6.21
C ALA A 107 -5.01 -11.87 -6.16
N TRP A 108 -4.41 -12.18 -5.00
CA TRP A 108 -2.94 -12.29 -4.87
C TRP A 108 -2.36 -13.36 -5.80
N ALA A 109 -2.96 -14.54 -5.86
CA ALA A 109 -2.50 -15.60 -6.75
C ALA A 109 -2.51 -15.16 -8.23
N LYS A 110 -3.54 -14.39 -8.63
CA LYS A 110 -3.60 -13.86 -9.99
C LYS A 110 -2.57 -12.77 -10.24
N THR A 111 -2.37 -11.87 -9.28
CA THR A 111 -1.32 -10.84 -9.35
C THR A 111 0.07 -11.46 -9.50
N GLU A 112 0.37 -12.51 -8.74
CA GLU A 112 1.65 -13.22 -8.84
C GLU A 112 1.82 -13.90 -10.20
N GLU A 113 0.77 -14.56 -10.71
CA GLU A 113 0.77 -15.15 -12.05
C GLU A 113 1.10 -14.10 -13.13
N ASP A 114 0.50 -12.92 -13.04
CA ASP A 114 0.69 -11.86 -14.03
C ASP A 114 2.06 -11.18 -13.90
N ILE A 115 2.58 -11.01 -12.69
CA ILE A 115 3.96 -10.51 -12.45
C ILE A 115 4.99 -11.47 -13.05
N ASN A 116 4.81 -12.78 -12.86
CA ASN A 116 5.75 -13.79 -13.36
C ASN A 116 5.79 -13.92 -14.89
N LYS A 117 4.84 -13.28 -15.61
CA LYS A 117 4.80 -13.26 -17.07
C LYS A 117 5.42 -12.00 -17.68
N MET A 118 5.73 -10.98 -16.87
CA MET A 118 6.38 -9.75 -17.31
C MET A 118 7.87 -9.98 -17.53
#